data_AF-A0A834H4V9-F1
#
_entry.id   AF-A0A834H4V9-F1
#
_cell.length_a   1.000
_cell.length_b   1.000
_cell.length_c   1.000
_cell.angle_alpha   90.00
_cell.angle_beta   90.00
_cell.angle_gamma   90.00
#
_symmetry.space_group_name_H-M   'P 1'
#
loop_
_entity.id
_entity.type
_entity.pdbx_description
1 polymer ?
#
loop_
_entity_poly.entity_id
_entity_poly.type
_entity_poly.pdbx_seq_one_letter_code
_entity_poly.pdbx_strand_id
1 'polypeptide(L)'
;MGGKEIPDKKLVEYSLKYIHGIGHTTGRQILRDLNMENKITKDQSKHEIISLRDAVSKYLIDCQLRLSNGLAIKRLKEIQWYRWKRHIQGVPGRGQRTH
;
A
#
# COMPACT_ATOMS: atom_id res chain seq x y z
N MET A 1 -1.12 -13.03 5.75
CA MET A 1 -1.48 -11.61 5.99
C MET A 1 -0.18 -10.82 6.08
N GLY A 2 -0.06 -9.71 5.36
CA GLY A 2 1.03 -8.78 5.61
C GLY A 2 1.02 -8.41 7.08
N GLY A 3 2.16 -8.60 7.76
CA GLY A 3 2.27 -8.79 9.21
C GLY A 3 1.99 -7.56 10.09
N LYS A 4 1.00 -6.72 9.74
CA LYS A 4 0.52 -5.64 10.59
C LYS A 4 -0.88 -5.95 11.10
N GLU A 5 -1.04 -5.86 12.42
CA GLU A 5 -2.33 -5.98 13.08
C GLU A 5 -3.25 -4.84 12.62
N ILE A 6 -4.41 -5.22 12.10
CA ILE A 6 -5.45 -4.28 11.68
C ILE A 6 -6.24 -3.88 12.93
N PRO A 7 -6.45 -2.58 13.20
CA PRO A 7 -7.18 -2.15 14.38
C PRO A 7 -8.67 -2.49 14.32
N ASP A 8 -9.17 -3.26 15.30
CA ASP A 8 -10.54 -3.77 15.31
C ASP A 8 -11.62 -2.70 15.53
N LYS A 9 -11.26 -1.60 16.21
CA LYS A 9 -12.20 -0.53 16.60
C LYS A 9 -12.34 0.57 15.54
N LYS A 10 -11.68 0.45 14.39
CA LYS A 10 -11.76 1.43 13.30
C LYS A 10 -12.74 0.98 12.23
N LEU A 11 -13.27 1.97 11.50
CA LEU A 11 -14.04 1.75 10.28
C LEU A 11 -13.18 1.00 9.25
N VAL A 12 -13.79 0.09 8.49
CA VAL A 12 -13.09 -0.76 7.51
C VAL A 12 -12.25 0.07 6.53
N GLU A 13 -12.76 1.20 6.05
CA GLU A 13 -12.03 2.10 5.13
C GLU A 13 -10.67 2.55 5.69
N TYR A 14 -10.61 2.83 7.00
CA TYR A 14 -9.39 3.31 7.65
C TYR A 14 -8.49 2.17 8.12
N SER A 15 -9.10 1.05 8.51
CA SER A 15 -8.40 -0.17 8.89
C SER A 15 -7.58 -0.74 7.73
N LEU A 16 -8.11 -0.72 6.51
CA LEU A 16 -7.41 -1.21 5.31
C LEU A 16 -6.11 -0.44 5.00
N LYS A 17 -5.99 0.82 5.42
CA LYS A 17 -4.80 1.66 5.18
C LYS A 17 -3.56 1.22 5.96
N TYR A 18 -3.74 0.37 6.97
CA TYR A 18 -2.60 -0.19 7.71
C TYR A 18 -1.80 -1.20 6.88
N ILE A 19 -2.42 -1.72 5.82
CA ILE A 19 -1.79 -2.60 4.84
C ILE A 19 -0.94 -1.75 3.89
N HIS A 20 0.36 -2.06 3.78
CA HIS A 20 1.26 -1.30 2.93
C HIS A 20 0.92 -1.50 1.45
N GLY A 21 0.58 -0.42 0.76
CA GLY A 21 0.12 -0.44 -0.64
C GLY A 21 -1.35 -0.06 -0.82
N ILE A 22 -2.13 0.00 0.27
CA ILE A 22 -3.52 0.46 0.22
C ILE A 22 -3.63 1.89 0.76
N GLY A 23 -4.06 2.81 -0.11
CA GLY A 23 -4.36 4.20 0.24
C GLY A 23 -5.85 4.48 0.42
N HIS A 24 -6.21 5.76 0.54
CA HIS A 24 -7.60 6.20 0.66
C HIS A 24 -8.44 5.88 -0.58
N THR A 25 -7.87 6.09 -1.77
CA THR A 25 -8.56 5.87 -3.05
C THR A 25 -8.85 4.41 -3.27
N THR A 26 -7.83 3.56 -3.14
CA THR A 26 -7.95 2.10 -3.30
C THR A 26 -8.85 1.48 -2.23
N GLY A 27 -8.76 1.94 -0.97
CA GLY A 27 -9.63 1.45 0.10
C GLY A 27 -11.12 1.74 -0.16
N ARG A 28 -11.45 2.95 -0.65
CA ARG A 28 -12.82 3.29 -1.07
C ARG A 28 -13.27 2.51 -2.30
N GLN A 29 -12.37 2.27 -3.24
CA GLN A 29 -12.68 1.52 -4.44
C GLN A 29 -13.03 0.06 -4.12
N ILE A 30 -12.23 -0.59 -3.26
CA ILE A 30 -12.52 -1.96 -2.79
C ILE A 30 -13.90 -2.04 -2.10
N LEU A 31 -14.25 -1.07 -1.26
CA LEU A 31 -15.57 -1.04 -0.61
C LEU A 31 -16.72 -0.85 -1.62
N ARG A 32 -16.52 -0.02 -2.64
CA ARG A 32 -17.49 0.18 -3.72
C ARG A 32 -17.66 -1.07 -4.58
N ASP A 33 -16.56 -1.72 -4.95
CA ASP A 33 -16.58 -2.92 -5.78
C ASP A 33 -17.30 -4.09 -5.08
N LEU A 34 -17.20 -4.17 -3.75
CA LEU A 34 -17.89 -5.17 -2.94
C LEU A 34 -19.29 -4.74 -2.49
N ASN A 35 -19.73 -3.50 -2.81
CA ASN A 35 -20.97 -2.90 -2.30
C ASN A 35 -21.16 -3.05 -0.79
N MET A 36 -20.08 -2.87 -0.03
CA MET A 36 -20.09 -3.04 1.43
C MET A 36 -20.29 -1.71 2.16
N GLU A 37 -21.09 -1.74 3.22
CA GLU A 37 -21.23 -0.59 4.12
C GLU A 37 -19.98 -0.37 4.98
N ASN A 38 -19.64 0.89 5.23
CA ASN A 38 -18.49 1.29 6.04
C ASN A 38 -18.80 1.11 7.54
N LYS A 39 -18.77 -0.14 8.01
CA LYS A 39 -18.98 -0.50 9.42
C LYS A 39 -17.66 -0.60 10.17
N ILE A 40 -17.75 -0.85 11.47
CA ILE A 40 -16.58 -1.15 12.31
C ILE A 40 -16.00 -2.52 11.90
N THR A 41 -14.68 -2.64 11.92
CA THR A 41 -13.96 -3.85 11.49
C THR A 41 -14.39 -5.10 12.27
N LYS A 42 -14.67 -4.95 13.57
CA LYS A 42 -15.13 -6.03 14.45
C LYS A 42 -16.52 -6.57 14.10
N ASP A 43 -17.39 -5.74 13.53
CA ASP A 43 -18.79 -6.11 13.25
C ASP A 43 -18.96 -6.75 11.86
N GLN A 44 -17.87 -6.98 11.14
CA GLN A 44 -17.88 -7.61 9.83
C GLN A 44 -18.15 -9.11 9.94
N SER A 45 -19.00 -9.62 9.05
CA SER A 45 -19.25 -11.05 8.93
C SER A 45 -18.01 -11.79 8.43
N LYS A 46 -17.87 -13.08 8.77
CA LYS A 46 -16.77 -13.92 8.26
C LYS A 46 -16.72 -13.94 6.72
N HIS A 47 -17.90 -13.93 6.07
CA HIS A 47 -17.99 -13.92 4.60
C HIS A 47 -17.48 -12.60 3.99
N GLU A 48 -17.80 -11.49 4.64
CA GLU A 48 -17.35 -10.15 4.27
C GLU A 48 -15.81 -10.04 4.39
N ILE A 49 -15.24 -10.59 5.47
CA ILE A 49 -13.79 -10.63 5.68
C ILE A 49 -13.08 -11.46 4.58
N ILE A 50 -13.65 -12.58 4.16
CA ILE A 50 -13.09 -13.41 3.08
C ILE A 50 -13.15 -12.63 1.76
N SER A 51 -14.30 -12.03 1.44
CA SER A 51 -14.48 -11.23 0.22
C SER A 51 -13.50 -10.05 0.16
N LEU A 52 -13.28 -9.37 1.29
CA LEU A 52 -12.28 -8.32 1.42
C LEU A 52 -10.87 -8.84 1.18
N ARG A 53 -10.51 -10.02 1.71
CA ARG A 53 -9.19 -10.62 1.47
C ARG A 53 -8.96 -10.94 0.00
N ASP A 54 -9.96 -11.48 -0.69
CA ASP A 54 -9.86 -11.82 -2.10
C ASP A 54 -9.75 -10.56 -2.98
N ALA A 55 -10.52 -9.53 -2.66
CA ALA A 55 -10.41 -8.23 -3.34
C ALA A 55 -9.04 -7.58 -3.13
N VAL A 56 -8.54 -7.62 -1.89
CA VAL A 56 -7.23 -7.08 -1.52
C VAL A 56 -6.09 -7.85 -2.19
N SER A 57 -6.18 -9.17 -2.33
CA SER A 57 -5.13 -10.00 -2.94
C SER A 57 -4.85 -9.68 -4.42
N LYS A 58 -5.75 -8.97 -5.11
CA LYS A 58 -5.56 -8.53 -6.50
C LYS A 58 -4.55 -7.38 -6.62
N TYR A 59 -4.27 -6.68 -5.51
CA TYR A 59 -3.36 -5.54 -5.48
C TYR A 59 -1.94 -5.94 -5.03
N LEU A 60 -0.95 -5.19 -5.52
CA LEU A 60 0.45 -5.33 -5.08
C LEU A 60 0.62 -4.78 -3.66
N ILE A 61 0.84 -5.66 -2.70
CA ILE A 61 0.81 -5.34 -1.27
C ILE A 61 2.09 -5.79 -0.56
N ASP A 62 2.40 -5.11 0.56
CA ASP A 62 3.42 -5.45 1.55
C ASP A 62 4.74 -5.92 0.92
N CYS A 63 5.03 -7.22 1.03
CA CYS A 63 6.30 -7.82 0.62
C CYS A 63 6.55 -7.64 -0.87
N GLN A 64 5.52 -7.88 -1.69
CA GLN A 64 5.65 -7.80 -3.14
C GLN A 64 5.87 -6.35 -3.61
N LEU A 65 5.16 -5.40 -3.00
CA LEU A 65 5.35 -3.98 -3.30
C LEU A 65 6.74 -3.47 -2.86
N ARG A 66 7.22 -3.91 -1.69
CA ARG A 66 8.58 -3.60 -1.21
C ARG A 66 9.66 -4.19 -2.13
N LEU A 67 9.48 -5.42 -2.58
CA LEU A 67 10.39 -6.08 -3.51
C LEU A 67 10.41 -5.38 -4.87
N SER A 68 9.23 -5.04 -5.41
CA SER A 68 9.10 -4.28 -6.66
C SER A 68 9.81 -2.92 -6.58
N ASN A 69 9.61 -2.18 -5.49
CA ASN A 69 10.32 -0.91 -5.25
C ASN A 69 11.84 -1.13 -5.14
N GLY A 70 12.28 -2.18 -4.45
CA GLY A 70 13.69 -2.54 -4.36
C GLY A 70 14.31 -2.85 -5.73
N LEU A 71 13.60 -3.57 -6.59
CA LEU A 71 14.03 -3.86 -7.97
C LEU A 71 14.12 -2.58 -8.81
N ALA A 72 13.16 -1.66 -8.67
CA ALA A 72 13.22 -0.37 -9.35
C ALA A 72 14.45 0.45 -8.94
N ILE A 73 14.81 0.44 -7.65
CA ILE A 73 16.03 1.09 -7.15
C ILE A 73 17.30 0.39 -7.67
N LYS A 74 17.33 -0.95 -7.64
CA LYS A 74 18.46 -1.73 -8.19
C LYS A 74 18.69 -1.44 -9.68
N ARG A 75 17.61 -1.34 -10.47
CA ARG A 75 17.69 -0.95 -11.88
C ARG A 75 18.30 0.45 -12.06
N LEU A 76 17.90 1.42 -11.23
CA LEU A 76 18.48 2.77 -11.28
C LEU A 76 19.98 2.77 -10.92
N LYS A 77 20.39 1.88 -10.00
CA LYS A 77 21.79 1.65 -9.63
C LYS A 77 22.59 1.05 -10.78
N GLU A 78 22.09 0.00 -11.44
CA GLU A 78 22.79 -0.65 -12.56
C GLU A 78 23.02 0.31 -13.74
N ILE A 79 22.03 1.15 -14.06
CA ILE A 79 22.12 2.13 -15.15
C ILE A 79 22.96 3.37 -14.75
N GLN A 80 23.25 3.57 -13.46
CA GLN A 80 23.93 4.77 -12.94
C GLN A 80 23.23 6.09 -13.29
N TRP A 81 21.90 6.07 -13.31
CA TRP A 81 21.07 7.22 -13.67
C TRP A 81 21.21 8.38 -12.67
N TYR A 82 20.99 9.63 -13.10
CA TYR A 82 21.08 10.83 -12.23
C TYR A 82 20.31 10.70 -10.90
N ARG A 83 19.08 10.16 -10.95
CA ARG A 83 18.26 9.89 -9.75
C ARG A 83 18.94 8.97 -8.76
N TRP A 84 19.72 7.98 -9.21
CA TRP A 84 20.48 7.10 -8.31
C TRP A 84 21.60 7.85 -7.61
N LYS A 85 22.35 8.68 -8.34
CA LYS A 85 23.39 9.54 -7.74
C LYS A 85 22.82 10.45 -6.64
N ARG A 86 21.65 11.05 -6.89
CA ARG A 86 20.91 11.87 -5.91
C ARG A 86 20.42 11.03 -4.71
N HIS A 87 19.96 9.81 -4.97
CA HIS A 87 19.50 8.88 -3.92
C HIS A 87 20.64 8.48 -2.97
N ILE A 88 21.84 8.19 -3.48
CA ILE A 88 23.03 7.93 -2.64
C ILE A 88 23.38 9.15 -1.80
N GLN A 89 23.35 10.34 -2.41
CA GLN A 89 23.66 11.60 -1.76
C GLN A 89 22.58 12.07 -0.77
N GLY A 90 21.46 11.34 -0.63
CA GLY A 90 20.35 11.71 0.26
C GLY A 90 19.61 12.98 -0.15
N VAL A 91 19.78 13.45 -1.39
CA VAL A 91 19.22 14.72 -1.88
C VAL A 91 18.06 14.50 -2.84
N PRO A 92 17.15 15.48 -2.99
CA PRO A 92 15.99 15.34 -3.85
C PRO A 92 16.37 15.08 -5.32
N GLY A 93 15.79 14.03 -5.91
CA GLY A 93 16.07 13.59 -7.28
C GLY A 93 15.13 14.14 -8.35
N ARG A 94 14.16 15.00 -7.99
CA ARG A 94 13.14 15.55 -8.92
C ARG A 94 13.34 17.05 -9.21
N GLY A 95 14.55 17.57 -9.02
CA GLY A 95 14.89 18.96 -9.36
C GLY A 95 14.51 20.00 -8.31
N GLN A 96 14.21 19.60 -7.07
CA GLN A 96 14.08 20.55 -5.98
C GLN A 96 15.41 21.27 -5.72
N ARG A 97 15.34 22.57 -5.40
CA ARG A 97 16.51 23.38 -5.04
C ARG A 97 17.12 22.87 -3.73
N THR A 98 18.45 22.84 -3.66
CA THR A 98 19.25 22.40 -2.49
C THR A 98 20.26 23.46 -2.08
N HIS A 99 19.94 24.73 -2.31
CA HIS A 99 20.79 25.87 -1.98
C HIS A 99 20.77 26.19 -0.49
#